data_AF-A0A1D6Q8G0-F1
#
_entry.id   AF-A0A1D6Q8G0-F1
#
_cell.length_a   1.000
_cell.length_b   1.000
_cell.length_c   1.000
_cell.angle_alpha   90.00
_cell.angle_beta   90.00
_cell.angle_gamma   90.00
#
_symmetry.space_group_name_H-M   'P 1'
#
loop_
_entity.id
_entity.type
_entity.pdbx_description
1 polymer ?
#
loop_
_entity_poly.entity_id
_entity_poly.type
_entity_poly.pdbx_seq_one_letter_code
_entity_poly.pdbx_strand_id
1 'polypeptide(L)'
;MSRFFEKRWCNVTRCPPGYFKDESIDKILVPRMKKMPVKMFRSIRHTKDFDMSLNYDKAYELPPGIPSHKFAEYSVSGLTDASEKYAHRNLSAPIKANLHFSLSRSGIIALDRAEAVIEITEWVEVPKKILTPESNITNQNSSSKVGVANSTTDIKENLSSGSDNNSSTPINGSNVQEIITEKVLKKRTFRVPLKVVEKTTGGGTILSKELYSEAKNRLEALDKKDAERRKTAELKNNLESYVYSMKEKLEESTDILTVSTEQERESFAEKLSKVV
;
A
#
# COMPACT_ATOMS: atom_id res chain seq x y z
N MET A 1 -26.13 30.56 59.42
CA MET A 1 -26.97 30.23 58.24
C MET A 1 -26.04 29.76 57.13
N SER A 2 -25.60 28.50 57.18
CA SER A 2 -26.28 27.35 56.57
C SER A 2 -26.21 27.37 55.04
N ARG A 3 -25.22 26.66 54.48
CA ARG A 3 -25.43 25.52 53.57
C ARG A 3 -24.07 24.92 53.20
N PHE A 4 -23.67 23.91 53.98
CA PHE A 4 -22.79 22.84 53.54
C PHE A 4 -23.40 22.20 52.28
N PHE A 5 -22.62 22.06 51.21
CA PHE A 5 -22.93 21.09 50.16
C PHE A 5 -21.68 20.25 49.87
N GLU A 6 -21.61 19.19 50.66
CA GLU A 6 -20.72 18.06 50.55
C GLU A 6 -21.03 17.31 49.25
N LYS A 7 -20.13 17.39 48.26
CA LYS A 7 -20.18 16.50 47.08
C LYS A 7 -19.22 15.35 47.30
N ARG A 8 -19.76 14.31 47.94
CA ARG A 8 -19.25 12.94 47.96
C ARG A 8 -18.86 12.50 46.55
N TRP A 9 -17.63 12.02 46.42
CA TRP A 9 -17.27 11.09 45.37
C TRP A 9 -18.02 9.77 45.61
N CYS A 10 -19.00 9.46 44.77
CA CYS A 10 -19.53 8.10 44.68
C CYS A 10 -18.63 7.29 43.75
N ASN A 11 -17.70 6.57 44.35
CA ASN A 11 -16.88 5.56 43.69
C ASN A 11 -17.44 4.17 44.06
N VAL A 12 -18.57 3.78 43.49
CA VAL A 12 -19.09 2.40 43.59
C VAL A 12 -19.90 2.04 42.34
N THR A 13 -19.25 1.43 41.36
CA THR A 13 -19.88 0.32 40.62
C THR A 13 -19.08 -0.93 40.94
N ARG A 14 -19.64 -1.71 41.87
CA ARG A 14 -19.27 -3.10 42.11
C ARG A 14 -19.70 -3.87 40.86
N CYS A 15 -18.80 -4.05 39.89
CA CYS A 15 -19.05 -4.95 38.77
C CYS A 15 -18.67 -6.40 39.16
N PRO A 16 -19.47 -7.41 38.76
CA PRO A 16 -19.19 -8.82 39.06
C PRO A 16 -17.93 -9.30 38.31
N PRO A 17 -17.20 -10.30 38.85
CA PRO A 17 -16.01 -10.84 38.20
C PRO A 17 -16.44 -11.74 37.05
N GLY A 18 -16.19 -11.32 35.80
CA GLY A 18 -16.54 -12.13 34.64
C GLY A 18 -16.68 -11.39 33.31
N TYR A 19 -16.51 -10.07 33.28
CA TYR A 19 -16.47 -9.34 32.01
C TYR A 19 -15.03 -9.21 31.53
N PHE A 20 -14.69 -9.93 30.46
CA PHE A 20 -13.58 -9.55 29.60
C PHE A 20 -13.79 -8.09 29.22
N LYS A 21 -12.90 -7.20 29.69
CA LYS A 21 -12.88 -5.83 29.19
C LYS A 21 -12.58 -5.93 27.70
N ASP A 22 -13.46 -5.42 26.85
CA ASP A 22 -13.03 -4.98 25.52
C ASP A 22 -11.94 -3.95 25.79
N GLU A 23 -10.68 -4.37 25.69
CA GLU A 23 -9.53 -3.51 25.83
C GLU A 23 -9.54 -2.57 24.61
N SER A 24 -10.29 -1.47 24.72
CA SER A 24 -10.13 -0.32 23.85
C SER A 24 -8.73 0.24 24.08
N ILE A 25 -7.78 -0.27 23.29
CA ILE A 25 -6.38 0.14 23.35
C ILE A 25 -6.27 1.50 22.65
N ASP A 26 -6.60 2.56 23.39
CA ASP A 26 -6.41 3.93 22.92
C ASP A 26 -4.92 4.24 22.89
N LYS A 27 -4.37 4.38 21.69
CA LYS A 27 -2.96 4.72 21.46
C LYS A 27 -2.85 5.89 20.51
N ILE A 28 -2.03 6.86 20.88
CA ILE A 28 -1.71 7.99 20.01
C ILE A 28 -1.00 7.46 18.75
N LEU A 29 -1.60 7.70 17.58
CA LEU A 29 -1.04 7.29 16.30
C LEU A 29 -0.01 8.30 15.79
N VAL A 30 -0.41 9.57 15.72
CA VAL A 30 0.42 10.68 15.24
C VAL A 30 0.41 11.80 16.28
N PRO A 31 1.58 12.22 16.79
CA PRO A 31 1.65 13.37 17.69
C PRO A 31 1.40 14.68 16.93
N ARG A 32 0.90 15.69 17.66
CA ARG A 32 0.66 17.02 17.10
C ARG A 32 1.94 17.62 16.50
N MET A 33 1.79 18.46 15.49
CA MET A 33 2.88 19.20 14.83
C MET A 33 3.95 18.32 14.16
N LYS A 34 3.69 17.02 14.01
CA LYS A 34 4.61 16.15 13.26
C LYS A 34 4.67 16.58 11.80
N LYS A 35 5.87 16.77 11.28
CA LYS A 35 6.09 17.09 9.86
C LYS A 35 5.64 15.94 8.98
N MET A 36 4.93 16.27 7.91
CA MET A 36 4.30 15.38 6.94
C MET A 36 5.14 15.22 5.67
N PRO A 37 5.10 14.08 4.95
CA PRO A 37 4.34 12.84 5.17
C PRO A 37 4.98 11.90 6.19
N VAL A 38 4.18 11.00 6.79
CA VAL A 38 4.69 10.08 7.84
C VAL A 38 4.10 8.68 7.66
N LYS A 39 4.92 7.64 7.80
CA LYS A 39 4.45 6.24 7.83
C LYS A 39 4.47 5.72 9.26
N MET A 40 3.35 5.16 9.70
CA MET A 40 3.19 4.67 11.07
C MET A 40 2.96 3.17 11.06
N PHE A 41 3.41 2.53 12.13
CA PHE A 41 3.26 1.10 12.33
C PHE A 41 2.75 0.84 13.75
N ARG A 42 1.74 -0.03 13.88
CA ARG A 42 1.19 -0.43 15.18
C ARG A 42 0.97 -1.94 15.21
N SER A 43 1.51 -2.58 16.24
CA SER A 43 1.28 -3.99 16.52
C SER A 43 0.29 -4.15 17.68
N ILE A 44 -0.77 -4.92 17.46
CA ILE A 44 -1.82 -5.22 18.45
C ILE A 44 -1.83 -6.73 18.66
N ARG A 45 -1.95 -7.17 19.91
CA ARG A 45 -2.11 -8.60 20.24
C ARG A 45 -3.59 -8.89 20.29
N HIS A 46 -4.12 -9.54 19.28
CA HIS A 46 -5.52 -9.90 19.19
C HIS A 46 -5.66 -11.21 18.40
N THR A 47 -6.67 -12.01 18.73
CA THR A 47 -6.93 -13.31 18.10
C THR A 47 -8.16 -13.29 17.20
N LYS A 48 -9.12 -12.40 17.46
CA LYS A 48 -10.37 -12.29 16.69
C LYS A 48 -10.34 -11.14 15.69
N ASP A 49 -11.28 -11.14 14.77
CA ASP A 49 -11.53 -9.98 13.91
C ASP A 49 -11.95 -8.78 14.77
N PHE A 50 -11.57 -7.58 14.35
CA PHE A 50 -11.78 -6.37 15.14
C PHE A 50 -12.09 -5.15 14.28
N ASP A 51 -12.84 -4.23 14.87
CA ASP A 51 -13.09 -2.91 14.31
C ASP A 51 -12.15 -1.88 14.97
N MET A 52 -11.75 -0.88 14.21
CA MET A 52 -10.84 0.17 14.64
C MET A 52 -11.41 1.53 14.26
N SER A 53 -11.41 2.46 15.20
CA SER A 53 -11.77 3.85 14.96
C SER A 53 -10.55 4.76 15.12
N LEU A 54 -10.46 5.79 14.27
CA LEU A 54 -9.50 6.87 14.41
C LEU A 54 -10.23 8.13 14.85
N ASN A 55 -9.77 8.67 15.99
CA ASN A 55 -10.38 9.81 16.65
C ASN A 55 -9.34 10.90 16.86
N TYR A 56 -9.77 12.16 16.77
CA TYR A 56 -8.99 13.28 17.28
C TYR A 56 -8.96 13.26 18.81
N ASP A 57 -7.80 13.58 19.38
CA ASP A 57 -7.62 13.66 20.83
C ASP A 57 -8.36 14.87 21.40
N LYS A 58 -9.04 14.68 22.54
CA LYS A 58 -9.82 15.72 23.25
C LYS A 58 -8.95 16.85 23.78
N ALA A 59 -7.64 16.66 23.90
CA ALA A 59 -6.71 17.70 24.32
C ALA A 59 -6.76 18.96 23.43
N TYR A 60 -7.30 18.83 22.20
CA TYR A 60 -7.38 19.91 21.24
C TYR A 60 -8.79 19.94 20.64
N GLU A 61 -9.61 20.85 21.16
CA GLU A 61 -10.98 21.03 20.69
C GLU A 61 -10.98 21.33 19.19
N LEU A 62 -11.76 20.53 18.47
CA LEU A 62 -11.97 20.70 17.04
C LEU A 62 -12.71 22.02 16.78
N PRO A 63 -12.50 22.66 15.61
CA PRO A 63 -13.28 23.84 15.24
C PRO A 63 -14.80 23.62 15.43
N PRO A 64 -15.54 24.65 15.86
CA PRO A 64 -16.98 24.54 16.06
C PRO A 64 -17.67 24.14 14.74
N GLY A 65 -18.57 23.17 14.81
CA GLY A 65 -19.29 22.62 13.64
C GLY A 65 -18.93 21.18 13.27
N ILE A 66 -17.93 20.57 13.91
CA ILE A 66 -17.59 19.15 13.71
C ILE A 66 -18.44 18.28 14.67
N PRO A 67 -19.29 17.39 14.16
CA PRO A 67 -20.25 16.64 14.99
C PRO A 67 -19.59 15.50 15.81
N SER A 68 -18.48 14.94 15.33
CA SER A 68 -17.79 13.83 15.98
C SER A 68 -16.27 13.95 15.89
N HIS A 69 -15.59 13.51 16.95
CA HIS A 69 -14.13 13.41 16.97
C HIS A 69 -13.63 12.21 16.15
N LYS A 70 -14.50 11.23 15.88
CA LYS A 70 -14.26 10.10 14.98
C LYS A 70 -14.28 10.59 13.54
N PHE A 71 -13.20 10.32 12.81
CA PHE A 71 -13.07 10.71 11.41
C PHE A 71 -12.83 9.52 10.46
N ALA A 72 -12.40 8.35 10.98
CA ALA A 72 -12.27 7.15 10.16
C ALA A 72 -12.60 5.89 10.96
N GLU A 73 -13.12 4.88 10.27
CA GLU A 73 -13.47 3.58 10.84
C GLU A 73 -13.11 2.46 9.86
N TYR A 74 -12.43 1.44 10.38
CA TYR A 74 -11.97 0.30 9.60
C TYR A 74 -12.39 -0.99 10.27
N SER A 75 -12.78 -1.97 9.46
CA SER A 75 -13.03 -3.33 9.87
C SER A 75 -11.93 -4.23 9.33
N VAL A 76 -11.21 -4.90 10.22
CA VAL A 76 -10.11 -5.81 9.87
C VAL A 76 -10.56 -7.24 10.07
N SER A 77 -10.63 -8.00 8.99
CA SER A 77 -11.09 -9.39 8.98
C SER A 77 -10.05 -10.39 8.49
N GLY A 78 -10.25 -11.65 8.87
CA GLY A 78 -9.35 -12.78 8.55
C GLY A 78 -8.30 -13.08 9.62
N LEU A 79 -8.35 -12.39 10.77
CA LEU A 79 -7.47 -12.71 11.90
C LEU A 79 -7.94 -13.98 12.61
N THR A 80 -9.25 -14.17 12.70
CA THR A 80 -9.88 -15.37 13.28
C THR A 80 -9.46 -16.62 12.50
N ASP A 81 -9.63 -16.60 11.18
CA ASP A 81 -9.21 -17.68 10.28
C ASP A 81 -7.70 -17.99 10.40
N ALA A 82 -6.87 -16.95 10.50
CA ALA A 82 -5.43 -17.12 10.70
C ALA A 82 -5.15 -17.74 12.07
N SER A 83 -5.82 -17.28 13.12
CA SER A 83 -5.62 -17.79 14.47
C SER A 83 -5.96 -19.29 14.57
N GLU A 84 -7.05 -19.73 13.96
CA GLU A 84 -7.46 -21.14 13.94
C GLU A 84 -6.50 -22.01 13.12
N LYS A 85 -6.12 -21.56 11.92
CA LYS A 85 -5.19 -22.29 11.04
C LYS A 85 -3.83 -22.54 11.68
N TYR A 86 -3.36 -21.60 12.49
CA TYR A 86 -2.04 -21.67 13.11
C TYR A 86 -2.07 -22.04 14.61
N ALA A 87 -3.25 -22.21 15.22
CA ALA A 87 -3.42 -22.65 16.61
C ALA A 87 -2.82 -24.05 16.86
N HIS A 88 -2.91 -24.94 15.85
CA HIS A 88 -2.37 -26.30 15.93
C HIS A 88 -0.85 -26.36 15.74
N ARG A 89 -0.19 -25.25 15.42
CA ARG A 89 1.27 -25.19 15.30
C ARG A 89 1.86 -24.68 16.61
N ASN A 90 3.08 -25.13 16.94
CA ASN A 90 3.81 -24.67 18.12
C ASN A 90 4.14 -23.17 18.00
N LEU A 91 3.24 -22.33 18.49
CA LEU A 91 3.38 -20.88 18.52
C LEU A 91 4.48 -20.49 19.51
N SER A 92 5.49 -19.76 19.04
CA SER A 92 6.55 -19.21 19.89
C SER A 92 6.08 -17.98 20.66
N ALA A 93 5.06 -17.28 20.16
CA ALA A 93 4.51 -16.04 20.70
C ALA A 93 3.04 -15.90 20.31
N PRO A 94 2.23 -15.14 21.07
CA PRO A 94 0.86 -14.84 20.67
C PRO A 94 0.84 -14.09 19.33
N ILE A 95 -0.16 -14.39 18.52
CA ILE A 95 -0.35 -13.78 17.19
C ILE A 95 -0.50 -12.26 17.34
N LYS A 96 0.21 -11.50 16.49
CA LYS A 96 0.19 -10.03 16.48
C LYS A 96 -0.41 -9.55 15.18
N ALA A 97 -1.41 -8.68 15.24
CA ALA A 97 -1.90 -7.93 14.10
C ALA A 97 -1.05 -6.65 13.93
N ASN A 98 -0.38 -6.54 12.81
CA ASN A 98 0.41 -5.38 12.41
C ASN A 98 -0.38 -4.52 11.44
N LEU A 99 -0.50 -3.24 11.77
CA LEU A 99 -1.23 -2.24 11.02
C LEU A 99 -0.23 -1.18 10.50
N HIS A 100 -0.25 -0.96 9.20
CA HIS A 100 0.56 0.04 8.52
C HIS A 100 -0.31 1.21 8.10
N PHE A 101 -0.06 2.38 8.68
CA PHE A 101 -0.73 3.62 8.33
C PHE A 101 0.19 4.52 7.53
N SER A 102 -0.39 5.28 6.62
CA SER A 102 0.28 6.40 5.97
C SER A 102 -0.47 7.71 6.27
N LEU A 103 0.31 8.75 6.57
CA LEU A 103 -0.14 10.12 6.62
C LEU A 103 0.37 10.83 5.37
N SER A 104 -0.55 11.09 4.44
CA SER A 104 -0.21 11.71 3.15
C SER A 104 0.15 13.19 3.32
N ARG A 105 0.83 13.76 2.32
CA ARG A 105 1.11 15.22 2.26
C ARG A 105 -0.17 16.06 2.31
N SER A 106 -1.30 15.50 1.87
CA SER A 106 -2.62 16.14 1.96
C SER A 106 -3.21 16.18 3.38
N GLY A 107 -2.56 15.55 4.37
CA GLY A 107 -3.10 15.47 5.74
C GLY A 107 -4.10 14.33 5.95
N ILE A 108 -4.33 13.48 4.94
CA ILE A 108 -5.24 12.34 5.02
C ILE A 108 -4.50 11.13 5.59
N ILE A 109 -5.08 10.49 6.60
CA ILE A 109 -4.62 9.22 7.17
C ILE A 109 -5.29 8.08 6.41
N ALA A 110 -4.50 7.10 5.97
CA ALA A 110 -5.01 5.86 5.39
C ALA A 110 -4.38 4.65 6.07
N LEU A 111 -5.14 3.55 6.15
CA LEU A 111 -4.64 2.23 6.52
C LEU A 111 -4.20 1.52 5.24
N ASP A 112 -2.89 1.45 4.99
CA ASP A 112 -2.33 0.88 3.76
C ASP A 112 -2.40 -0.65 3.76
N ARG A 113 -2.02 -1.27 4.88
CA ARG A 113 -1.87 -2.72 5.00
C ARG A 113 -2.14 -3.20 6.42
N ALA A 114 -2.75 -4.37 6.54
CA ALA A 114 -2.88 -5.11 7.78
C ALA A 114 -2.33 -6.53 7.59
N GLU A 115 -1.50 -6.99 8.53
CA GLU A 115 -0.83 -8.30 8.46
C GLU A 115 -0.89 -9.00 9.82
N ALA A 116 -1.28 -10.27 9.85
CA ALA A 116 -1.11 -11.13 11.02
C ALA A 116 0.29 -11.75 11.02
N VAL A 117 1.08 -11.46 12.06
CA VAL A 117 2.41 -12.02 12.27
C VAL A 117 2.34 -13.17 13.24
N ILE A 118 2.76 -14.33 12.75
CA ILE A 118 2.72 -15.61 13.45
C ILE A 118 4.15 -16.12 13.57
N GLU A 119 4.60 -16.33 14.80
CA GLU A 119 5.93 -16.85 15.11
C GLU A 119 5.81 -18.33 15.49
N ILE A 120 6.39 -19.24 14.70
CA ILE A 120 6.34 -20.69 14.93
C ILE A 120 7.75 -21.19 15.22
N THR A 121 7.89 -22.06 16.22
CA THR A 121 9.13 -22.82 16.46
C THR A 121 9.02 -24.18 15.80
N GLU A 122 9.92 -24.44 14.86
CA GLU A 122 10.01 -25.72 14.14
C GLU A 122 11.37 -26.35 14.45
N TRP A 123 11.37 -27.65 14.74
CA TRP A 123 12.60 -28.42 14.87
C TRP A 123 13.20 -28.63 13.48
N VAL A 124 14.34 -28.01 13.21
CA VAL A 124 15.07 -28.16 11.96
C VAL A 124 16.29 -29.01 12.24
N GLU A 125 16.42 -30.10 11.49
CA GLU A 125 17.59 -30.98 11.56
C GLU A 125 18.76 -30.29 10.87
N VAL A 126 19.76 -29.89 11.66
CA VAL A 126 20.99 -29.30 11.13
C VAL A 126 22.06 -30.38 11.08
N PRO A 127 22.64 -30.69 9.90
CA PRO A 127 23.72 -31.67 9.83
C PRO A 127 24.97 -31.08 10.49
N LYS A 128 25.37 -31.63 11.64
CA LYS A 128 26.70 -31.39 12.20
C LYS A 128 27.68 -32.35 11.52
N LYS A 129 28.66 -31.81 10.79
CA LYS A 129 29.83 -32.58 10.35
C LYS A 129 30.69 -32.83 11.60
N ILE A 130 30.81 -34.09 12.01
CA ILE A 130 31.70 -34.47 13.11
C ILE A 130 33.14 -34.25 12.63
N LEU A 131 33.86 -33.33 13.27
CA LEU A 131 35.32 -33.31 13.21
C LEU A 131 35.81 -34.29 14.29
N THR A 132 36.47 -35.37 13.87
CA THR A 132 37.19 -36.29 14.74
C THR A 132 38.28 -35.53 15.51
N PRO A 133 38.42 -35.75 16.84
CA PRO A 133 39.58 -35.26 17.58
C PRO A 133 40.69 -36.31 17.51
N GLU A 134 41.78 -36.02 16.79
CA GLU A 134 43.04 -36.74 16.98
C GLU A 134 43.79 -36.14 18.17
N SER A 135 44.27 -37.01 19.05
CA SER A 135 44.96 -36.67 20.30
C SER A 135 46.46 -36.96 20.20
N ASN A 136 47.24 -35.96 20.64
CA ASN A 136 48.67 -35.92 21.02
C ASN A 136 49.71 -36.21 19.91
N ILE A 137 50.76 -35.40 19.73
CA ILE A 137 51.85 -35.16 20.71
C ILE A 137 52.41 -33.73 20.65
N THR A 138 52.68 -33.21 21.85
CA THR A 138 53.53 -32.10 22.31
C THR A 138 54.76 -31.73 21.45
N ASN A 139 54.98 -30.42 21.22
CA ASN A 139 56.25 -29.76 21.51
C ASN A 139 56.10 -28.23 21.64
N GLN A 140 56.71 -27.70 22.70
CA GLN A 140 56.76 -26.30 23.12
C GLN A 140 57.79 -25.51 22.27
N ASN A 141 57.51 -24.26 21.88
CA ASN A 141 58.05 -23.05 22.53
C ASN A 141 57.87 -21.73 21.73
N SER A 142 57.46 -20.70 22.48
CA SER A 142 57.81 -19.26 22.45
C SER A 142 57.67 -18.37 21.18
N SER A 143 56.70 -17.44 21.31
CA SER A 143 56.85 -15.97 21.30
C SER A 143 56.85 -15.15 19.98
N SER A 144 55.75 -14.40 19.82
CA SER A 144 55.66 -12.94 19.55
C SER A 144 56.10 -12.33 18.20
N LYS A 145 55.15 -11.84 17.40
CA LYS A 145 54.78 -10.40 17.20
C LYS A 145 53.98 -10.17 15.89
N VAL A 146 52.87 -9.44 16.05
CA VAL A 146 52.31 -8.32 15.23
C VAL A 146 52.43 -8.34 13.69
N GLY A 147 51.27 -8.18 13.01
CA GLY A 147 51.15 -7.22 11.89
C GLY A 147 50.54 -7.67 10.54
N VAL A 148 49.26 -7.31 10.31
CA VAL A 148 48.72 -6.56 9.15
C VAL A 148 48.78 -7.12 7.69
N ALA A 149 47.59 -7.10 7.05
CA ALA A 149 47.21 -6.79 5.65
C ALA A 149 47.20 -7.83 4.50
N ASN A 150 45.98 -7.95 3.95
CA ASN A 150 45.55 -7.81 2.54
C ASN A 150 45.80 -8.86 1.44
N SER A 151 44.68 -9.14 0.75
CA SER A 151 44.47 -9.03 -0.71
C SER A 151 44.45 -10.28 -1.60
N THR A 152 43.30 -10.45 -2.28
CA THR A 152 43.07 -10.83 -3.70
C THR A 152 43.48 -12.26 -4.14
N THR A 153 42.86 -12.98 -5.09
CA THR A 153 42.09 -12.63 -6.30
C THR A 153 41.54 -13.94 -6.93
N ASP A 154 40.37 -13.85 -7.58
CA ASP A 154 39.90 -14.46 -8.84
C ASP A 154 40.33 -15.86 -9.34
N ILE A 155 39.38 -16.57 -10.00
CA ILE A 155 39.41 -17.04 -11.43
C ILE A 155 38.38 -18.19 -11.68
N LYS A 156 37.31 -17.85 -12.42
CA LYS A 156 36.75 -18.43 -13.69
C LYS A 156 36.42 -19.94 -13.85
N GLU A 157 35.16 -20.25 -14.23
CA GLU A 157 34.65 -20.76 -15.55
C GLU A 157 34.80 -22.29 -15.76
N ASN A 158 33.98 -23.10 -16.46
CA ASN A 158 32.65 -23.05 -17.10
C ASN A 158 32.36 -24.48 -17.67
N LEU A 159 31.09 -24.79 -18.03
CA LEU A 159 30.57 -25.82 -18.99
C LEU A 159 30.79 -27.32 -18.68
N SER A 160 29.78 -28.19 -18.53
CA SER A 160 28.71 -28.69 -19.44
C SER A 160 29.18 -29.65 -20.54
N SER A 161 28.79 -30.93 -20.42
CA SER A 161 28.20 -31.76 -21.50
C SER A 161 27.98 -33.20 -21.02
N GLY A 162 26.86 -33.81 -21.39
CA GLY A 162 26.40 -35.10 -20.86
C GLY A 162 26.58 -36.32 -21.77
N SER A 163 25.93 -37.39 -21.29
CA SER A 163 25.38 -38.58 -21.96
C SER A 163 26.15 -39.92 -21.92
N ASP A 164 25.40 -40.90 -21.41
CA ASP A 164 25.25 -42.31 -21.84
C ASP A 164 26.01 -43.48 -21.17
N ASN A 165 25.20 -44.21 -20.38
CA ASN A 165 24.83 -45.63 -20.49
C ASN A 165 25.71 -46.77 -19.91
N ASN A 166 25.07 -47.43 -18.93
CA ASN A 166 24.88 -48.87 -18.72
C ASN A 166 25.93 -49.75 -18.00
N SER A 167 25.50 -50.15 -16.80
CA SER A 167 25.39 -51.54 -16.29
C SER A 167 26.64 -52.32 -15.90
N SER A 168 26.83 -52.52 -14.59
CA SER A 168 26.81 -53.85 -13.94
C SER A 168 27.07 -53.76 -12.42
N THR A 169 26.14 -54.30 -11.62
CA THR A 169 26.34 -54.73 -10.21
C THR A 169 26.76 -56.21 -10.17
N PRO A 170 27.14 -56.85 -9.03
CA PRO A 170 27.20 -56.41 -7.61
C PRO A 170 28.66 -56.50 -7.08
N ILE A 171 29.05 -56.22 -5.83
CA ILE A 171 28.90 -57.02 -4.59
C ILE A 171 29.44 -56.24 -3.38
N ASN A 172 28.70 -56.33 -2.27
CA ASN A 172 29.09 -56.35 -0.84
C ASN A 172 30.01 -55.27 -0.23
N GLY A 173 29.53 -54.67 0.87
CA GLY A 173 30.40 -54.29 1.98
C GLY A 173 29.97 -53.07 2.79
N SER A 174 29.00 -53.27 3.69
CA SER A 174 28.78 -52.58 4.97
C SER A 174 29.62 -51.32 5.30
N ASN A 175 28.97 -50.15 5.35
CA ASN A 175 29.10 -49.24 6.50
C ASN A 175 27.94 -48.24 6.52
N VAL A 176 26.95 -48.51 7.36
CA VAL A 176 25.94 -47.54 7.76
C VAL A 176 26.63 -46.57 8.72
N GLN A 177 27.07 -45.42 8.20
CA GLN A 177 27.40 -44.27 9.05
C GLN A 177 26.12 -43.51 9.33
N GLU A 178 25.55 -43.77 10.50
CA GLU A 178 24.42 -43.02 11.04
C GLU A 178 24.76 -41.52 11.09
N ILE A 179 24.04 -40.75 10.27
CA ILE A 179 24.00 -39.30 10.36
C ILE A 179 23.22 -38.98 11.64
N ILE A 180 23.92 -38.73 12.74
CA ILE A 180 23.28 -38.22 13.96
C ILE A 180 22.81 -36.79 13.67
N THR A 181 21.51 -36.64 13.37
CA THR A 181 20.88 -35.34 13.18
C THR A 181 20.58 -34.71 14.54
N GLU A 182 21.16 -33.53 14.81
CA GLU A 182 20.78 -32.75 15.99
C GLU A 182 19.61 -31.85 15.61
N LYS A 183 18.47 -32.05 16.29
CA LYS A 183 17.28 -31.22 16.12
C LYS A 183 17.53 -29.87 16.77
N VAL A 184 17.65 -28.80 15.97
CA VAL A 184 17.79 -27.43 16.47
C VAL A 184 16.45 -26.71 16.31
N LEU A 185 15.96 -26.09 17.39
CA LEU A 185 14.72 -25.33 17.36
C LEU A 185 14.93 -24.00 16.62
N LYS A 186 14.42 -23.87 15.40
CA LYS A 186 14.48 -22.62 14.62
C LYS A 186 13.14 -21.89 14.68
N LYS A 187 13.20 -20.58 14.94
CA LYS A 187 12.03 -19.69 14.90
C LYS A 187 11.78 -19.24 13.45
N ARG A 188 10.55 -19.41 12.97
CA ARG A 188 10.09 -18.90 11.66
C ARG A 188 8.94 -17.92 11.87
N THR A 189 8.96 -16.82 11.13
CA THR A 189 7.92 -15.80 11.18
C THR A 189 7.15 -15.80 9.87
N PHE A 190 5.83 -16.01 9.94
CA PHE A 190 4.91 -15.91 8.81
C PHE A 190 4.10 -14.63 8.92
N ARG A 191 3.84 -14.01 7.77
CA ARG A 191 2.99 -12.83 7.65
C ARG A 191 1.81 -13.16 6.75
N VAL A 192 0.61 -13.07 7.29
CA VAL A 192 -0.63 -13.33 6.56
C VAL A 192 -1.34 -12.00 6.33
N PRO A 193 -1.60 -11.58 5.08
CA PRO A 193 -2.32 -10.34 4.82
C PRO A 193 -3.77 -10.45 5.31
N LEU A 194 -4.26 -9.40 5.97
CA LEU A 194 -5.64 -9.29 6.46
C LEU A 194 -6.48 -8.44 5.51
N LYS A 195 -7.78 -8.68 5.49
CA LYS A 195 -8.73 -7.92 4.67
C LYS A 195 -9.17 -6.69 5.46
N VAL A 196 -9.04 -5.51 4.83
CA VAL A 196 -9.43 -4.23 5.43
C VAL A 196 -10.61 -3.66 4.65
N VAL A 197 -11.68 -3.28 5.37
CA VAL A 197 -12.83 -2.58 4.81
C VAL A 197 -13.01 -1.26 5.55
N GLU A 198 -13.01 -0.16 4.82
CA GLU A 198 -13.31 1.16 5.39
C GLU A 198 -14.83 1.33 5.55
N LYS A 199 -15.27 1.61 6.78
CA LYS A 199 -16.67 1.84 7.18
C LYS A 199 -16.93 3.31 7.57
N THR A 200 -15.97 4.20 7.30
CA THR A 200 -16.07 5.62 7.63
C THR A 200 -17.41 6.19 7.18
N THR A 201 -18.14 6.80 8.12
CA THR A 201 -19.45 7.43 7.86
C THR A 201 -19.35 8.89 8.30
N GLY A 202 -19.49 9.85 7.38
CA GLY A 202 -19.43 11.28 7.70
C GLY A 202 -18.67 12.14 6.68
N GLY A 203 -18.19 13.30 7.13
CA GLY A 203 -17.37 14.19 6.30
C GLY A 203 -16.00 13.56 5.99
N GLY A 204 -15.59 13.61 4.72
CA GLY A 204 -14.34 13.00 4.26
C GLY A 204 -14.46 11.54 3.81
N THR A 205 -15.67 11.03 3.64
CA THR A 205 -15.89 9.71 3.02
C THR A 205 -15.42 9.68 1.58
N ILE A 206 -14.77 8.59 1.23
CA ILE A 206 -14.47 8.29 -0.16
C ILE A 206 -15.79 7.96 -0.85
N LEU A 207 -16.04 8.58 -2.01
CA LEU A 207 -17.22 8.26 -2.81
C LEU A 207 -17.23 6.77 -3.12
N SER A 208 -18.40 6.13 -3.00
CA SER A 208 -18.55 4.75 -3.45
C SER A 208 -18.22 4.67 -4.95
N LYS A 209 -17.73 3.51 -5.39
CA LYS A 209 -17.31 3.31 -6.79
C LYS A 209 -18.44 3.62 -7.78
N GLU A 210 -19.68 3.35 -7.39
CA GLU A 210 -20.89 3.60 -8.18
C GLU A 210 -21.20 5.10 -8.29
N LEU A 211 -21.20 5.82 -7.17
CA LEU A 211 -21.43 7.28 -7.20
C LEU A 211 -20.32 8.00 -7.96
N TYR A 212 -19.08 7.52 -7.83
CA TYR A 212 -17.95 8.06 -8.55
C TYR A 212 -18.09 7.87 -10.07
N SER A 213 -18.46 6.67 -10.52
CA SER A 213 -18.64 6.40 -11.96
C SER A 213 -19.82 7.17 -12.53
N GLU A 214 -20.92 7.30 -11.79
CA GLU A 214 -22.05 8.12 -12.20
C GLU A 214 -21.66 9.60 -12.34
N ALA A 215 -21.00 10.17 -11.33
CA ALA A 215 -20.54 11.55 -11.37
C ALA A 215 -19.58 11.80 -12.55
N LYS A 216 -18.66 10.85 -12.80
CA LYS A 216 -17.75 10.90 -13.95
C LYS A 216 -18.51 10.89 -15.28
N ASN A 217 -19.46 9.98 -15.45
CA ASN A 217 -20.26 9.88 -16.67
C ASN A 217 -21.07 11.15 -16.94
N ARG A 218 -21.63 11.76 -15.88
CA ARG A 218 -22.34 13.03 -15.98
C ARG A 218 -21.41 14.16 -16.44
N LEU A 219 -20.20 14.24 -15.89
CA LEU A 219 -19.22 15.25 -16.28
C LEU A 219 -18.78 15.07 -17.74
N GLU A 220 -18.49 13.83 -18.15
CA GLU A 220 -18.12 13.54 -19.54
C GLU A 220 -19.23 13.89 -20.55
N ALA A 221 -20.50 13.70 -20.17
CA ALA A 221 -21.63 14.09 -21.00
C ALA A 221 -21.76 15.61 -21.15
N LEU A 222 -21.43 16.37 -20.10
CA LEU A 222 -21.41 17.83 -20.15
C LEU A 222 -20.22 18.34 -20.97
N ASP A 223 -19.04 17.77 -20.77
CA ASP A 223 -17.84 18.13 -21.53
C ASP A 223 -18.02 17.90 -23.03
N LYS A 224 -18.71 16.83 -23.43
CA LYS A 224 -19.06 16.58 -24.85
C LYS A 224 -19.94 17.67 -25.43
N LYS A 225 -20.99 18.08 -24.70
CA LYS A 225 -21.89 19.16 -25.13
C LYS A 225 -21.15 20.50 -25.24
N ASP A 226 -20.26 20.79 -24.30
CA ASP A 226 -19.47 22.02 -24.33
C ASP A 226 -18.43 21.99 -25.46
N ALA A 227 -17.83 20.83 -25.74
CA ALA A 227 -16.92 20.64 -26.87
C ALA A 227 -17.64 20.82 -28.22
N GLU A 228 -18.86 20.29 -28.36
CA GLU A 228 -19.69 20.49 -29.56
C GLU A 228 -20.01 21.98 -29.75
N ARG A 229 -20.43 22.67 -28.69
CA ARG A 229 -20.69 24.12 -28.74
C ARG A 229 -19.46 24.92 -29.16
N ARG A 230 -18.28 24.59 -28.62
CA ARG A 230 -17.02 25.22 -29.03
C ARG A 230 -16.72 24.96 -30.49
N LYS A 231 -16.83 23.71 -30.96
CA LYS A 231 -16.62 23.35 -32.37
C LYS A 231 -17.58 24.11 -33.30
N THR A 232 -18.86 24.22 -32.94
CA THR A 232 -19.82 24.97 -33.75
C THR A 232 -19.47 26.45 -33.81
N ALA A 233 -19.07 27.06 -32.69
CA ALA A 233 -18.64 28.45 -32.66
C ALA A 233 -17.35 28.67 -33.48
N GLU A 234 -16.38 27.76 -33.37
CA GLU A 234 -15.14 27.79 -34.17
C GLU A 234 -15.42 27.65 -35.66
N LEU A 235 -16.26 26.70 -36.06
CA LEU A 235 -16.66 26.51 -37.45
C LEU A 235 -17.39 27.73 -38.00
N LYS A 236 -18.25 28.37 -37.19
CA LYS A 236 -18.94 29.60 -37.56
C LYS A 236 -17.94 30.74 -37.79
N ASN A 237 -17.02 30.97 -36.84
CA ASN A 237 -16.00 32.00 -36.98
C ASN A 237 -15.06 31.75 -38.17
N ASN A 238 -14.66 30.50 -38.40
CA ASN A 238 -13.83 30.12 -39.55
C ASN A 238 -14.56 30.38 -40.88
N LEU A 239 -15.87 30.09 -40.94
CA LEU A 239 -16.69 30.38 -42.12
C LEU A 239 -16.80 31.90 -42.36
N GLU A 240 -17.09 32.67 -41.31
CA GLU A 240 -17.15 34.14 -41.39
C GLU A 240 -15.81 34.71 -41.86
N SER A 241 -14.70 34.27 -41.25
CA SER A 241 -13.35 34.67 -41.65
C SER A 241 -13.05 34.30 -43.11
N TYR A 242 -13.47 33.13 -43.58
CA TYR A 242 -13.30 32.73 -44.98
C TYR A 242 -14.09 33.64 -45.92
N VAL A 243 -15.37 33.92 -45.59
CA VAL A 243 -16.23 34.79 -46.41
C VAL A 243 -15.62 36.18 -46.54
N TYR A 244 -15.16 36.78 -45.43
CA TYR A 244 -14.51 38.09 -45.48
C TYR A 244 -13.22 38.04 -46.29
N SER A 245 -12.37 37.04 -46.08
CA SER A 245 -11.09 36.92 -46.81
C SER A 245 -11.27 36.71 -48.32
N MET A 246 -12.32 35.99 -48.74
CA MET A 246 -12.59 35.75 -50.15
C MET A 246 -13.27 36.94 -50.81
N LYS A 247 -14.15 37.65 -50.09
CA LYS A 247 -14.72 38.90 -50.58
C LYS A 247 -13.64 39.94 -50.85
N GLU A 248 -12.72 40.13 -49.90
CA GLU A 248 -11.55 41.02 -50.04
C GLU A 248 -10.69 40.61 -51.24
N LYS A 249 -10.37 39.31 -51.39
CA LYS A 249 -9.59 38.82 -52.54
C LYS A 249 -10.28 39.00 -53.88
N LEU A 250 -11.60 38.82 -53.99
CA LEU A 250 -12.33 39.03 -55.25
C LEU A 250 -12.33 40.48 -55.70
N GLU A 251 -12.30 41.42 -54.75
CA GLU A 251 -12.32 42.86 -55.01
C GLU A 251 -10.90 43.41 -55.24
N GLU A 252 -9.90 42.94 -54.48
CA GLU A 252 -8.57 43.58 -54.43
C GLU A 252 -7.46 42.78 -55.13
N SER A 253 -7.59 41.46 -55.28
CA SER A 253 -6.48 40.66 -55.83
C SER A 253 -6.42 40.71 -57.36
N THR A 254 -5.32 41.26 -57.87
CA THR A 254 -5.03 41.36 -59.31
C THR A 254 -4.98 39.99 -59.99
N ASP A 255 -4.49 38.98 -59.28
CA ASP A 255 -4.33 37.63 -59.81
C ASP A 255 -5.70 37.00 -60.13
N ILE A 256 -6.71 37.20 -59.29
CA ILE A 256 -8.07 36.68 -59.52
C ILE A 256 -8.78 37.49 -60.61
N LEU A 257 -8.52 38.81 -60.70
CA LEU A 257 -9.10 39.65 -61.74
C LEU A 257 -8.63 39.26 -63.16
N THR A 258 -7.40 38.77 -63.30
CA THR A 258 -6.82 38.38 -64.61
C THR A 258 -7.28 37.01 -65.12
N VAL A 259 -7.62 36.09 -64.21
CA VAL A 259 -7.95 34.69 -64.57
C VAL A 259 -9.45 34.37 -64.50
N SER A 260 -10.31 35.33 -64.14
CA SER A 260 -11.76 35.10 -63.98
C SER A 260 -12.60 36.13 -64.75
N THR A 261 -13.78 35.69 -65.22
CA THR A 261 -14.74 36.56 -65.89
C THR A 261 -15.57 37.35 -64.88
N GLU A 262 -16.10 38.50 -65.29
CA GLU A 262 -16.87 39.39 -64.41
C GLU A 262 -18.17 38.73 -63.91
N GLN A 263 -18.85 38.00 -64.80
CA GLN A 263 -20.07 37.25 -64.51
C GLN A 263 -19.85 36.14 -63.47
N GLU A 264 -18.72 35.44 -63.53
CA GLU A 264 -18.36 34.40 -62.55
C GLU A 264 -18.10 35.01 -61.17
N ARG A 265 -17.40 36.16 -61.12
CA ARG A 265 -17.13 36.88 -59.85
C ARG A 265 -18.40 37.39 -59.19
N GLU A 266 -19.31 37.98 -59.95
CA GLU A 266 -20.61 38.46 -59.44
C GLU A 266 -21.44 37.29 -58.91
N SER A 267 -21.53 36.19 -59.67
CA SER A 267 -22.27 35.00 -59.24
C SER A 267 -21.71 34.36 -57.96
N PHE A 268 -20.39 34.45 -57.76
CA PHE A 268 -19.72 33.91 -56.57
C PHE A 268 -19.82 34.87 -55.37
N ALA A 269 -19.73 36.19 -55.60
CA ALA A 269 -19.98 37.20 -54.58
C ALA A 269 -21.42 37.13 -54.03
N GLU A 270 -22.41 36.91 -54.90
CA GLU A 270 -23.80 36.65 -54.48
C GLU A 270 -23.96 35.37 -53.65
N LYS A 271 -23.17 34.33 -53.95
CA LYS A 271 -23.18 33.10 -53.15
C LYS A 271 -22.58 33.33 -51.77
N LEU A 272 -21.49 34.09 -51.68
CA LEU A 272 -20.85 34.43 -50.41
C LEU A 272 -21.76 35.31 -49.53
N SER A 273 -22.52 36.23 -50.12
CA SER A 273 -23.46 37.08 -49.37
C SER A 273 -24.70 36.35 -48.88
N LYS A 274 -25.11 35.25 -49.53
CA LYS A 274 -26.22 34.39 -49.09
C LYS A 274 -25.85 33.44 -47.93
N VAL A 275 -24.56 33.22 -47.69
CA VAL A 275 -24.05 32.28 -46.66
C VAL A 275 -23.91 32.94 -45.29
N VAL A 276 -23.83 34.28 -45.24
CA VAL A 276 -23.82 35.11 -44.02
C VAL A 276 -25.25 35.51 -43.66
#